data_AF-A0A662UN17-F1
#
_entry.id   AF-A0A662UN17-F1
#
_cell.length_a   1.000
_cell.length_b   1.000
_cell.length_c   1.000
_cell.angle_alpha   90.00
_cell.angle_beta   90.00
_cell.angle_gamma   90.00
#
_symmetry.space_group_name_H-M   'P 1'
#
loop_
_entity.id
_entity.type
_entity.pdbx_description
1 polymer ?
#
loop_
_entity_poly.entity_id
_entity_poly.type
_entity_poly.pdbx_seq_one_letter_code
_entity_poly.pdbx_strand_id
1 'polypeptide(L)'
;MTCPICGYADKRNRLDKETFKCRRCGFTFNAQFVACLNLFSRSNDGRVAIRGGRLILISRKAAPVVAVNVAPDEPPKRNEVTEGEARASY
;
A
#
# COMPACT_ATOMS: atom_id res chain seq x y z
N MET A 1 8.63 12.72 -5.66
CA MET A 1 8.99 12.11 -4.36
C MET A 1 9.30 13.20 -3.36
N THR A 2 8.84 13.02 -2.12
CA THR A 2 9.07 13.98 -1.04
C THR A 2 10.32 13.60 -0.27
N CYS A 3 11.16 14.60 0.01
CA CYS A 3 12.36 14.40 0.83
C CYS A 3 11.96 14.25 2.31
N PRO A 4 12.38 13.17 2.99
CA PRO A 4 12.07 12.99 4.41
C PRO A 4 12.81 13.99 5.30
N ILE A 5 13.93 14.56 4.84
CA ILE A 5 14.75 15.51 5.61
C ILE A 5 14.18 16.93 5.61
N CYS A 6 13.89 17.48 4.42
CA CYS A 6 13.52 18.89 4.27
C CYS A 6 12.09 19.11 3.77
N GLY A 7 11.32 18.04 3.53
CA GLY A 7 9.94 18.13 3.03
C GLY A 7 9.81 18.57 1.56
N TYR A 8 10.91 18.87 0.87
CA TYR A 8 10.85 19.27 -0.54
C TYR A 8 10.34 18.13 -1.43
N ALA A 9 9.25 18.39 -2.15
CA ALA A 9 8.60 17.41 -3.04
C ALA A 9 8.90 17.75 -4.50
N ASP A 10 9.58 16.84 -5.19
CA ASP A 10 9.90 16.99 -6.61
C ASP A 10 9.97 15.60 -7.26
N LYS A 11 9.47 15.48 -8.49
CA LYS A 11 9.54 14.24 -9.28
C LYS A 11 10.99 13.91 -9.64
N ARG A 12 11.82 14.93 -9.89
CA ARG A 12 13.24 14.82 -10.24
C ARG A 12 14.15 14.46 -9.06
N ASN A 13 13.60 14.34 -7.84
CA ASN A 13 14.37 13.81 -6.70
C ASN A 13 14.63 12.31 -6.83
N ARG A 14 13.86 11.58 -7.66
CA ARG A 14 14.17 10.20 -8.05
C ARG A 14 15.00 10.24 -9.33
N LEU A 15 16.28 9.87 -9.23
CA LEU A 15 17.18 9.87 -10.38
C LEU A 15 17.00 8.63 -11.23
N ASP A 16 16.87 7.47 -10.59
CA ASP A 16 16.64 6.18 -11.23
C ASP A 16 15.76 5.27 -10.36
N LYS A 17 15.72 3.96 -10.65
CA LYS A 17 14.91 3.00 -9.90
C LYS A 17 15.32 2.90 -8.43
N GLU A 18 16.61 3.03 -8.15
CA GLU A 18 17.23 2.79 -6.85
C GLU A 18 17.83 4.05 -6.23
N THR A 19 18.13 5.10 -6.99
CA THR A 19 18.74 6.32 -6.44
C THR A 19 17.75 7.46 -6.26
N PHE A 20 17.67 7.97 -5.03
CA PHE A 20 17.02 9.23 -4.68
C PHE A 20 18.07 10.25 -4.27
N LYS A 21 17.96 11.48 -4.79
CA LYS A 21 18.73 12.65 -4.35
C LYS A 21 17.84 13.87 -4.26
N CYS A 22 17.72 14.44 -3.06
CA CYS A 22 16.97 15.68 -2.88
C CYS A 22 17.72 16.84 -3.54
N ARG A 23 17.04 17.55 -4.45
CA ARG A 23 17.63 18.72 -5.13
C ARG A 23 17.76 19.96 -4.24
N ARG A 24 17.08 19.99 -3.09
CA ARG A 24 17.09 21.12 -2.16
C ARG A 24 18.14 20.99 -1.07
N CYS A 25 18.24 19.84 -0.41
CA CYS A 25 19.19 19.63 0.71
C CYS A 25 20.32 18.65 0.40
N GLY A 26 20.34 18.03 -0.79
CA GLY A 26 21.39 17.08 -1.19
C GLY A 26 21.28 15.68 -0.56
N PHE A 27 20.29 15.42 0.30
CA PHE A 27 20.08 14.11 0.91
C PHE A 27 19.97 13.01 -0.14
N THR A 28 20.76 11.94 0.02
CA THR A 28 20.84 10.84 -0.94
C THR A 28 20.51 9.53 -0.23
N PHE A 29 19.66 8.71 -0.84
CA PHE A 29 19.26 7.41 -0.28
C PHE A 29 18.67 6.49 -1.36
N ASN A 30 18.31 5.27 -0.98
CA ASN A 30 17.59 4.37 -1.88
C ASN A 30 16.17 4.90 -2.20
N ALA A 31 15.82 4.96 -3.48
CA ALA A 31 14.55 5.48 -3.97
C ALA A 31 13.35 4.62 -3.57
N GLN A 32 13.46 3.29 -3.59
CA GLN A 32 12.41 2.37 -3.11
C GLN A 32 12.12 2.64 -1.63
N PHE A 33 13.17 2.78 -0.82
CA PHE A 33 13.02 3.06 0.61
C PHE A 33 12.33 4.40 0.86
N VAL A 34 12.74 5.46 0.15
CA VAL A 34 12.07 6.78 0.21
C VAL A 34 10.63 6.71 -0.31
N ALA A 35 10.33 5.83 -1.27
CA ALA A 35 8.96 5.57 -1.71
C ALA A 35 8.11 5.00 -0.57
N CYS A 36 8.63 4.00 0.15
CA CYS A 36 7.96 3.39 1.30
C CYS A 36 7.69 4.42 2.41
N LEU A 37 8.67 5.27 2.74
CA LEU A 37 8.50 6.36 3.71
C LEU A 37 7.40 7.35 3.29
N ASN A 38 7.37 7.71 2.01
CA ASN A 38 6.38 8.61 1.45
C ASN A 38 4.98 7.97 1.43
N LEU A 39 4.89 6.67 1.15
CA LEU A 39 3.64 5.93 1.21
C LEU A 39 3.11 5.86 2.64
N PHE A 40 3.96 5.47 3.60
CA PHE A 40 3.63 5.37 5.02
C PHE A 40 3.07 6.68 5.59
N SER A 41 3.66 7.81 5.19
CA SER A 41 3.18 9.14 5.60
C SER A 41 1.86 9.54 4.96
N ARG A 42 1.51 8.97 3.79
CA ARG A 42 0.30 9.30 3.00
C ARG A 42 -0.90 8.41 3.33
N SER A 43 -0.68 7.14 3.62
CA SER A 43 -1.74 6.20 4.03
C SER A 43 -2.26 6.48 5.44
N ASN A 44 -1.81 7.57 6.05
CA ASN A 44 -1.99 7.93 7.44
C ASN A 44 -1.40 6.87 8.39
N ASP A 45 -0.74 5.80 7.91
CA ASP A 45 -0.32 4.60 8.71
C ASP A 45 0.68 4.96 9.80
N GLY A 46 1.31 6.11 9.65
CA GLY A 46 2.05 6.77 10.69
C GLY A 46 2.69 8.03 10.16
N ARG A 47 3.69 8.53 10.90
CA ARG A 47 4.52 9.66 10.49
C ARG A 47 5.98 9.21 10.45
N VAL A 48 6.71 9.68 9.45
CA VAL A 48 8.17 9.57 9.42
C VAL A 48 8.75 10.81 10.12
N ALA A 49 9.60 10.60 11.11
CA ALA A 49 10.30 11.66 11.83
C ALA A 49 11.81 11.42 11.78
N ILE A 50 12.59 12.49 11.94
CA ILE A 50 14.05 12.40 12.07
C ILE A 50 14.42 12.88 13.46
N ARG A 51 15.11 12.04 14.24
CA ARG A 51 15.61 12.40 15.58
C ARG A 51 17.06 11.98 15.68
N GLY A 52 17.95 12.95 15.94
CA GLY A 52 19.39 12.70 16.07
C GLY A 52 20.03 12.01 14.86
N GLY A 53 19.58 12.35 13.63
CA GLY A 53 20.08 11.72 12.40
C GLY A 53 19.49 10.33 12.09
N ARG A 54 18.61 9.80 12.94
CA ARG A 54 17.89 8.55 12.68
C ARG A 54 16.50 8.81 12.12
N LEU A 55 16.11 8.04 11.12
CA LEU A 55 14.73 7.94 10.64
C LEU A 55 13.94 7.06 11.61
N ILE A 56 12.87 7.62 12.17
CA ILE A 56 11.97 6.94 13.10
C ILE A 56 10.58 6.87 12.47
N LEU A 57 10.01 5.68 12.46
CA LEU A 57 8.62 5.44 12.06
C LEU A 57 7.74 5.51 13.30
N ILE A 58 6.85 6.50 13.33
CA ILE A 58 5.84 6.63 14.37
C ILE A 58 4.56 6.04 13.81
N SER A 59 4.36 4.74 14.00
CA SER A 59 3.16 4.04 13.56
C SER A 59 1.96 4.46 14.39
N ARG A 60 0.79 4.57 13.75
CA ARG A 60 -0.45 4.75 14.49
C ARG A 60 -0.81 3.46 15.22
N LYS A 61 -1.45 3.60 16.38
CA LYS A 61 -1.92 2.46 17.16
C LYS A 61 -3.01 1.74 16.36
N ALA A 62 -2.67 0.59 15.79
CA ALA A 62 -3.66 -0.27 15.15
C ALA A 62 -4.56 -0.88 16.23
N ALA A 63 -5.85 -1.04 15.94
CA ALA A 63 -6.72 -1.83 16.80
C ALA A 63 -6.17 -3.27 16.86
N PRO A 64 -6.28 -3.96 18.01
CA PRO A 64 -5.93 -5.38 18.08
C PRO A 64 -6.75 -6.14 17.03
N VAL A 65 -6.04 -6.82 16.13
CA VAL A 65 -6.68 -7.65 15.10
C VAL A 65 -7.10 -8.94 15.78
N VAL A 66 -8.41 -9.16 15.94
CA VAL A 66 -8.94 -10.46 16.34
C VAL A 66 -8.77 -11.38 15.14
N ALA A 67 -7.95 -12.43 15.28
CA ALA A 67 -7.82 -13.44 14.24
C ALA A 67 -9.12 -14.23 14.15
N VAL A 68 -10.01 -13.82 13.25
CA VAL A 68 -11.18 -14.62 12.88
C VAL A 68 -10.67 -15.65 11.88
N ASN A 69 -10.35 -16.85 12.36
CA ASN A 69 -10.04 -18.01 11.53
C ASN A 69 -11.33 -18.56 10.90
N VAL A 70 -11.98 -17.78 10.03
CA VAL A 70 -13.14 -18.24 9.27
C VAL A 70 -12.81 -18.02 7.80
N ALA A 71 -12.40 -19.10 7.13
CA ALA A 71 -12.49 -19.16 5.68
C ALA A 71 -13.99 -19.03 5.34
N PRO A 72 -14.40 -18.10 4.45
CA PRO A 72 -15.78 -18.06 4.00
C PRO A 72 -16.11 -19.42 3.39
N ASP A 73 -17.20 -20.02 3.89
CA ASP A 73 -17.71 -21.33 3.48
C ASP A 73 -17.77 -21.49 1.95
N GLU A 74 -17.54 -22.72 1.50
CA GLU A 74 -17.45 -23.16 0.10
C GLU A 74 -18.46 -22.52 -0.86
N PRO A 75 -18.09 -22.34 -2.14
CA PRO A 75 -18.98 -21.75 -3.14
C PRO A 75 -20.27 -22.58 -3.30
N PRO A 76 -21.44 -21.93 -3.46
CA PRO A 76 -22.71 -22.63 -3.56
C PRO A 76 -22.76 -23.47 -4.85
N LYS A 77 -23.17 -24.73 -4.71
CA LYS A 77 -23.42 -25.65 -5.83
C LYS A 77 -24.55 -25.08 -6.70
N ARG A 78 -24.25 -24.87 -7.98
CA ARG A 78 -25.22 -24.44 -9.00
C ARG A 78 -26.18 -25.60 -9.28
N ASN A 79 -27.39 -25.53 -8.73
CA ASN A 79 -28.45 -26.48 -9.06
C ASN A 79 -28.89 -26.31 -10.52
N GLU A 80 -29.16 -27.46 -11.15
CA GLU A 80 -29.54 -27.66 -12.54
C GLU A 80 -30.68 -26.76 -13.02
N VAL A 81 -30.50 -26.15 -14.20
CA VAL A 81 -31.55 -25.46 -14.93
C VAL A 81 -32.41 -26.52 -15.60
N THR A 82 -33.67 -26.57 -15.20
CA THR A 82 -34.74 -27.39 -15.76
C THR A 82 -34.87 -27.21 -17.28
N GLU A 83 -34.75 -28.31 -18.03
CA GLU A 83 -35.09 -28.38 -19.46
C GLU A 83 -36.58 -28.06 -19.66
N GLY A 84 -36.84 -27.13 -20.57
CA GLY A 84 -38.17 -26.68 -20.93
C GLY A 84 -38.95 -27.72 -21.75
N GLU A 85 -40.22 -27.87 -21.43
CA GLU A 85 -41.22 -28.57 -22.24
C GLU A 85 -41.30 -27.97 -23.65
N ALA A 86 -41.10 -28.80 -24.67
CA ALA A 86 -41.61 -28.58 -26.01
C ALA A 86 -42.61 -29.70 -26.34
N ARG A 87 -43.91 -29.36 -26.31
CA ARG A 87 -44.99 -30.20 -26.85
C ARG A 87 -44.92 -30.12 -28.39
N ALA A 88 -44.73 -31.25 -29.05
CA ALA A 88 -45.10 -31.44 -30.44
C ALA A 88 -46.24 -32.46 -30.50
N SER A 89 -47.37 -32.01 -31.05
CA SER A 89 -48.59 -32.76 -31.28
C SER A 89 -48.42 -33.76 -32.44
N TYR A 90 -48.99 -34.96 -32.28
CA TYR A 90 -49.52 -35.80 -33.36
C TYR A 90 -50.86 -36.39 -32.91
#